data_AF-A0A4S0KPF6-F1
#
_entry.id   AF-A0A4S0KPF6-F1
#
_cell.length_a   1.000
_cell.length_b   1.000
_cell.length_c   1.000
_cell.angle_alpha   90.00
_cell.angle_beta   90.00
_cell.angle_gamma   90.00
#
_symmetry.space_group_name_H-M   'P 1'
#
loop_
_entity.id
_entity.type
_entity.pdbx_description
1 polymer ?
#
loop_
_entity_poly.entity_id
_entity_poly.type
_entity_poly.pdbx_seq_one_letter_code
_entity_poly.pdbx_strand_id
1 'polypeptide(L)'
;MTGRTFARAALLAPLVASAFAMSGCVGSPTYGTDKTAAEQLADDVSGAIAITPKHRDPIDYKPRPDLVKPAPGQKENLPPPQESIQTASADWPESPEARRARIRADATAHQNDPNYQPEAVEDVQTDPVAVKKAMADSASSHPPRWSPDDSSATRTAEIQRRLAEQKQGNPNVRKYLSEPPLAYRQAAGTAPQNELGEDEYKKERRLKAQAEGKKSGGWFDWLGL
;
A
#
# COMPACT_ATOMS: atom_id res chain seq x y z
N MET A 1 -4.72 -45.08 -22.36
CA MET A 1 -4.93 -43.66 -21.96
C MET A 1 -4.44 -42.64 -23.01
N THR A 2 -4.34 -43.02 -24.29
CA THR A 2 -3.63 -42.22 -25.32
C THR A 2 -4.51 -41.25 -26.13
N GLY A 3 -5.83 -41.45 -26.23
CA GLY A 3 -6.68 -40.63 -27.12
C GLY A 3 -6.96 -39.20 -26.65
N ARG A 4 -6.98 -38.94 -25.34
CA ARG A 4 -7.31 -37.63 -24.77
C ARG A 4 -6.19 -36.60 -24.88
N THR A 5 -4.93 -37.04 -24.97
CA THR A 5 -3.77 -36.15 -25.13
C THR A 5 -3.67 -35.63 -26.56
N PHE A 6 -3.95 -36.46 -27.57
CA PHE A 6 -3.96 -36.03 -28.98
C PHE A 6 -5.08 -35.02 -29.29
N ALA A 7 -6.28 -35.21 -28.71
CA ALA A 7 -7.37 -34.24 -28.87
C ALA A 7 -7.08 -32.88 -28.21
N ARG A 8 -6.35 -32.87 -27.09
CA ARG A 8 -5.93 -31.64 -26.40
C ARG A 8 -4.81 -30.92 -27.13
N ALA A 9 -3.85 -31.66 -27.70
CA ALA A 9 -2.79 -31.09 -28.53
C ALA A 9 -3.35 -30.48 -29.83
N ALA A 10 -4.35 -31.12 -30.45
CA ALA A 10 -5.01 -30.62 -31.65
C ALA A 10 -5.80 -29.31 -31.43
N LEU A 11 -6.26 -29.03 -30.20
CA LEU A 11 -6.94 -27.79 -29.85
C LEU A 11 -5.99 -26.65 -29.46
N LEU A 12 -4.87 -26.97 -28.79
CA LEU A 12 -3.92 -25.96 -28.31
C LEU A 12 -2.96 -25.46 -29.40
N ALA A 13 -2.55 -26.34 -30.33
CA ALA A 13 -1.65 -25.97 -31.42
C ALA A 13 -2.17 -24.81 -32.31
N PRO A 14 -3.42 -24.81 -32.80
CA PRO A 14 -3.92 -23.69 -33.62
C PRO A 14 -4.10 -22.40 -32.82
N LEU A 15 -4.47 -22.50 -31.53
CA LEU A 15 -4.66 -21.33 -30.66
C LEU A 15 -3.34 -20.58 -30.46
N VAL A 16 -2.26 -21.31 -30.16
CA VAL A 16 -0.92 -20.72 -30.02
C VAL A 16 -0.44 -20.14 -31.34
N ALA A 17 -0.62 -20.85 -32.46
CA ALA A 17 -0.23 -20.35 -33.78
C ALA A 17 -0.97 -19.06 -34.17
N SER A 18 -2.27 -18.97 -33.87
CA SER A 18 -3.07 -17.76 -34.14
C SER A 18 -2.68 -16.55 -33.27
N ALA A 19 -2.26 -16.78 -32.03
CA ALA A 19 -1.77 -15.71 -31.15
C ALA A 19 -0.44 -15.11 -31.64
N PHE A 20 0.47 -15.94 -32.15
CA PHE A 20 1.73 -15.46 -32.74
C PHE A 20 1.51 -14.72 -34.06
N ALA A 21 0.60 -15.19 -34.92
CA ALA A 21 0.31 -14.54 -36.21
C ALA A 21 -0.31 -13.13 -36.04
N MET A 22 -1.15 -12.93 -35.03
CA MET A 22 -1.77 -11.63 -34.72
C MET A 22 -0.78 -10.60 -34.13
N SER A 23 0.31 -11.04 -33.49
CA SER A 23 1.32 -10.17 -32.87
C SER A 23 2.25 -9.49 -33.90
N GLY A 24 2.33 -10.01 -35.13
CA GLY A 24 3.26 -9.53 -36.16
C GLY A 24 2.76 -8.39 -37.05
N CYS A 25 1.48 -8.00 -36.98
CA CYS A 25 0.88 -7.07 -37.96
C CYS A 25 0.77 -5.62 -37.48
N VAL A 26 1.26 -5.29 -36.28
CA VAL A 26 1.28 -3.90 -35.79
C VAL A 26 2.70 -3.36 -35.99
N GLY A 27 2.87 -2.46 -36.95
CA GLY A 27 4.12 -1.71 -37.13
C GLY A 27 4.48 -1.02 -35.82
N SER A 28 5.42 -1.59 -35.07
CA SER A 28 5.73 -1.12 -33.73
C SER A 28 6.75 0.03 -33.81
N PRO A 29 6.57 1.09 -33.00
CA PRO A 29 7.45 2.24 -33.01
C PRO A 29 8.86 1.85 -32.58
N THR A 30 9.86 2.36 -33.29
CA THR A 30 11.27 2.31 -32.86
C THR A 30 11.49 3.45 -31.86
N TYR A 31 11.47 3.14 -30.57
CA TYR A 31 11.69 4.12 -29.49
C TYR A 31 13.17 4.48 -29.34
N GLY A 32 13.75 5.09 -30.38
CA GLY A 32 15.14 5.55 -30.37
C GLY A 32 16.19 4.44 -30.38
N THR A 33 15.81 3.22 -30.77
CA THR A 33 16.68 2.08 -31.03
C THR A 33 16.46 1.58 -32.46
N ASP A 34 17.46 0.94 -33.08
CA ASP A 34 17.36 0.44 -34.46
C ASP A 34 16.48 -0.82 -34.60
N LYS A 35 15.85 -1.27 -33.51
CA LYS A 35 15.00 -2.48 -33.46
C LYS A 35 13.55 -2.13 -33.14
N THR A 36 12.63 -2.88 -33.73
CA THR A 36 11.19 -2.76 -33.45
C THR A 36 10.87 -3.26 -32.02
N ALA A 37 9.80 -2.78 -31.40
CA ALA A 37 9.47 -3.15 -30.02
C ALA A 37 9.25 -4.66 -29.84
N ALA A 38 8.67 -5.32 -30.85
CA ALA A 38 8.49 -6.77 -30.85
C ALA A 38 9.81 -7.53 -31.00
N GLU A 39 10.73 -7.02 -31.82
CA GLU A 39 12.06 -7.61 -32.01
C GLU A 39 12.93 -7.47 -30.75
N GLN A 40 12.88 -6.31 -30.10
CA GLN A 40 13.55 -6.09 -28.82
C GLN A 40 13.01 -7.04 -27.74
N LEU A 41 11.69 -7.18 -27.63
CA LEU A 41 11.07 -8.10 -26.67
C LEU A 41 11.47 -9.56 -26.93
N ALA A 42 11.47 -9.99 -28.19
CA ALA A 42 11.88 -11.35 -28.55
C ALA A 42 13.37 -11.60 -28.23
N ASP A 43 14.24 -10.63 -28.49
CA ASP A 43 15.68 -10.72 -28.20
C ASP A 43 15.96 -10.72 -26.69
N ASP A 44 15.17 -9.97 -25.91
CA ASP A 44 15.25 -9.90 -24.45
C ASP A 44 14.74 -11.19 -23.78
N VAL A 45 13.62 -11.76 -24.25
CA VAL A 45 13.11 -13.06 -23.75
C VAL A 45 14.04 -14.20 -24.15
N SER A 46 14.54 -14.20 -25.40
CA SER A 46 15.54 -15.17 -25.85
C SER A 46 16.85 -15.05 -25.07
N GLY A 47 17.28 -13.81 -24.78
CA GLY A 47 18.46 -13.52 -23.98
C GLY A 47 18.31 -13.95 -22.52
N ALA A 48 17.12 -13.82 -21.93
CA ALA A 48 16.85 -14.27 -20.56
C ALA A 48 16.93 -15.79 -20.39
N ILE A 49 16.68 -16.55 -21.46
CA ILE A 49 16.77 -18.02 -21.47
C ILE A 49 18.19 -18.49 -21.84
N ALA A 50 18.98 -17.65 -22.52
CA ALA A 50 20.35 -17.97 -22.90
C ALA A 50 21.31 -17.79 -21.71
N ILE A 51 21.91 -18.89 -21.24
CA ILE A 51 22.94 -18.91 -20.16
C ILE A 51 24.27 -18.29 -20.63
N THR A 52 24.44 -18.05 -21.94
CA THR A 52 25.66 -17.47 -22.52
C THR A 52 25.50 -15.96 -22.70
N PRO A 53 26.45 -15.13 -22.23
CA PRO A 53 26.36 -13.68 -22.39
C PRO A 53 26.43 -13.28 -23.86
N LYS A 54 25.42 -12.53 -24.34
CA LYS A 54 25.40 -11.97 -25.68
C LYS A 54 26.40 -10.82 -25.79
N HIS A 55 27.28 -10.86 -26.81
CA HIS A 55 28.13 -9.72 -27.17
C HIS A 55 27.24 -8.63 -27.76
N ARG A 56 27.33 -7.40 -27.23
CA ARG A 56 26.62 -6.24 -27.75
C ARG A 56 27.63 -5.34 -28.45
N ASP A 57 27.28 -4.89 -29.66
CA ASP A 57 28.11 -3.94 -30.38
C ASP A 57 28.18 -2.61 -29.59
N PRO A 58 29.34 -1.96 -29.53
CA PRO A 58 29.49 -0.67 -28.88
C PRO A 58 28.54 0.37 -29.51
N ILE A 59 27.69 0.98 -28.69
CA ILE A 59 26.80 2.05 -29.14
C ILE A 59 27.63 3.31 -29.37
N ASP A 60 27.59 3.86 -30.59
CA ASP A 60 28.21 5.14 -30.91
C ASP A 60 27.41 6.30 -30.26
N TYR A 61 27.77 6.64 -29.03
CA TYR A 61 27.21 7.77 -28.31
C TYR A 61 27.73 9.08 -28.92
N LYS A 62 27.01 9.61 -29.90
CA LYS A 62 27.25 10.99 -30.34
C LYS A 62 26.96 11.93 -29.18
N PRO A 63 27.89 12.84 -28.81
CA PRO A 63 27.63 13.80 -27.75
C PRO A 63 26.39 14.63 -28.12
N ARG A 64 25.52 14.84 -27.13
CA ARG A 64 24.35 15.70 -27.33
C ARG A 64 24.86 17.10 -27.71
N PRO A 65 24.19 17.80 -28.64
CA PRO A 65 24.55 19.18 -28.96
C PRO A 65 24.49 20.02 -27.68
N ASP A 66 25.45 20.93 -27.52
CA ASP A 66 25.49 21.83 -26.37
C ASP A 66 24.19 22.61 -26.23
N LEU A 67 23.81 22.87 -24.99
CA LEU A 67 22.64 23.70 -24.67
C LEU A 67 22.77 25.05 -25.38
N VAL A 68 21.80 25.38 -26.23
CA VAL A 68 21.75 26.65 -26.96
C VAL A 68 21.64 27.77 -25.95
N LYS A 69 22.77 28.40 -25.63
CA LYS A 69 22.81 29.56 -24.75
C LYS A 69 22.21 30.76 -25.50
N PRO A 70 21.40 31.60 -24.84
CA PRO A 70 20.93 32.85 -25.43
C PRO A 70 22.11 33.69 -25.93
N ALA A 71 21.93 34.36 -27.07
CA ALA A 71 22.95 35.21 -27.67
C ALA A 71 23.47 36.26 -26.66
N PRO A 72 24.77 36.63 -26.71
CA PRO A 72 25.31 37.68 -25.85
C PRO A 72 24.53 38.98 -26.08
N GLY A 73 23.82 39.44 -25.04
CA GLY A 73 22.89 40.59 -25.10
C GLY A 73 21.47 40.28 -24.62
N GLN A 74 21.02 39.02 -24.64
CA GLN A 74 19.69 38.64 -24.11
C GLN A 74 19.66 38.37 -22.60
N LYS A 75 20.81 38.35 -21.93
CA LYS A 75 20.90 38.21 -20.47
C LYS A 75 20.46 39.47 -19.72
N GLU A 76 20.46 40.62 -20.38
CA GLU A 76 20.17 41.94 -19.79
C GLU A 76 18.66 42.20 -19.64
N ASN A 77 17.81 41.49 -20.41
CA ASN A 77 16.35 41.57 -20.31
C ASN A 77 15.76 40.58 -19.28
N LEU A 78 16.51 40.25 -18.24
CA LEU A 78 15.95 39.53 -17.11
C LEU A 78 15.09 40.52 -16.30
N PRO A 79 13.84 40.18 -15.96
CA PRO A 79 13.08 40.98 -15.02
C PRO A 79 13.88 41.11 -13.71
N PRO A 80 13.79 42.27 -13.03
CA PRO A 80 14.54 42.49 -11.81
C PRO A 80 14.24 41.39 -10.78
N PRO A 81 15.24 41.02 -9.94
CA PRO A 81 15.02 40.03 -8.89
C PRO A 81 13.86 40.49 -8.00
N GLN A 82 13.05 39.53 -7.53
CA GLN A 82 11.94 39.84 -6.64
C GLN A 82 12.48 40.49 -5.35
N GLU A 83 11.89 41.63 -4.99
CA GLU A 83 12.19 42.31 -3.74
C GLU A 83 11.88 41.39 -2.55
N SER A 84 12.67 41.51 -1.48
CA SER A 84 12.46 40.70 -0.28
C SER A 84 11.08 40.99 0.32
N ILE A 85 10.38 39.97 0.82
CA ILE A 85 9.01 40.10 1.34
C ILE A 85 8.90 41.12 2.49
N GLN A 86 10.02 41.35 3.21
CA GLN A 86 10.17 42.40 4.24
C GLN A 86 9.90 43.81 3.70
N THR A 87 10.28 44.06 2.44
CA THR A 87 10.09 45.36 1.76
C THR A 87 8.75 45.42 1.04
N ALA A 88 8.24 44.27 0.59
CA ALA A 88 7.02 44.17 -0.20
C ALA A 88 5.73 44.20 0.63
N SER A 89 5.76 43.92 1.94
CA SER A 89 4.55 43.83 2.76
C SER A 89 4.79 44.18 4.24
N ALA A 90 4.03 45.14 4.77
CA ALA A 90 4.09 45.54 6.18
C ALA A 90 3.57 44.45 7.15
N ASP A 91 2.77 43.51 6.65
CA ASP A 91 2.26 42.38 7.43
C ASP A 91 3.33 41.34 7.77
N TRP A 92 4.48 41.37 7.07
CA TRP A 92 5.58 40.44 7.25
C TRP A 92 6.86 41.18 7.66
N PRO A 93 7.02 41.49 8.96
CA PRO A 93 8.18 42.25 9.45
C PRO A 93 9.53 41.51 9.30
N GLU A 94 9.53 40.20 9.05
CA GLU A 94 10.72 39.39 8.79
C GLU A 94 10.57 38.58 7.49
N SER A 95 11.67 38.38 6.75
CA SER A 95 11.63 37.50 5.57
C SER A 95 11.46 36.05 6.04
N PRO A 96 10.86 35.17 5.21
CA PRO A 96 10.75 33.75 5.54
C PRO A 96 12.08 33.10 5.93
N GLU A 97 13.19 33.47 5.27
CA GLU A 97 14.51 32.91 5.59
C GLU A 97 15.06 33.42 6.93
N ALA A 98 14.85 34.70 7.26
CA ALA A 98 15.18 35.25 8.57
C ALA A 98 14.37 34.57 9.69
N ARG A 99 13.06 34.37 9.49
CA ARG A 99 12.20 33.61 10.42
C ARG A 99 12.71 32.19 10.61
N ARG A 100 13.04 31.49 9.53
CA ARG A 100 13.58 30.12 9.59
C ARG A 100 14.90 30.07 10.33
N ALA A 101 15.77 31.04 10.11
CA ALA A 101 17.05 31.13 10.83
C ALA A 101 16.82 31.33 12.33
N ARG A 102 15.89 32.21 12.72
CA ARG A 102 15.47 32.42 14.12
C ARG A 102 14.95 31.14 14.75
N ILE A 103 14.01 30.46 14.11
CA ILE A 103 13.44 29.20 14.61
C ILE A 103 14.51 28.12 14.76
N ARG A 104 15.42 27.97 13.77
CA ARG A 104 16.53 27.01 13.88
C ARG A 104 17.48 27.34 15.03
N ALA A 105 17.80 28.61 15.24
CA ALA A 105 18.66 29.05 16.34
C ALA A 105 17.99 28.77 17.69
N ASP A 106 16.70 29.05 17.83
CA ASP A 106 15.94 28.79 19.05
C ASP A 106 15.83 27.28 19.36
N ALA A 107 15.54 26.47 18.35
CA ALA A 107 15.53 25.02 18.47
C ALA A 107 16.91 24.44 18.81
N THR A 108 17.99 25.04 18.29
CA THR A 108 19.37 24.64 18.63
C THR A 108 19.71 25.01 20.08
N ALA A 109 19.28 26.17 20.56
CA ALA A 109 19.50 26.59 21.94
C ALA A 109 18.77 25.68 22.95
N HIS A 110 17.59 25.18 22.59
CA HIS A 110 16.75 24.33 23.45
C HIS A 110 16.81 22.85 23.10
N GLN A 111 17.84 22.40 22.38
CA GLN A 111 17.95 21.03 21.88
C GLN A 111 17.82 19.93 22.96
N ASN A 112 18.24 20.22 24.19
CA ASN A 112 18.25 19.26 25.30
C ASN A 112 17.20 19.56 26.38
N ASP A 113 16.28 20.50 26.16
CA ASP A 113 15.22 20.81 27.12
C ASP A 113 13.98 19.94 26.84
N PRO A 114 13.66 18.95 27.70
CA PRO A 114 12.49 18.09 27.51
C PRO A 114 11.15 18.83 27.69
N ASN A 115 11.14 20.04 28.25
CA ASN A 115 9.94 20.83 28.47
C ASN A 115 9.75 21.94 27.42
N TYR A 116 10.69 22.11 26.49
CA TYR A 116 10.62 23.14 25.46
C TYR A 116 9.46 22.90 24.49
N GLN A 117 8.73 23.96 24.17
CA GLN A 117 7.68 23.95 23.15
C GLN A 117 8.03 24.89 22.01
N PRO A 118 8.13 24.39 20.76
CA PRO A 118 8.45 25.23 19.62
C PRO A 118 7.32 26.24 19.35
N GLU A 119 7.68 27.47 19.00
CA GLU A 119 6.74 28.49 18.51
C GLU A 119 6.06 28.05 17.19
N ALA A 120 6.75 27.21 16.41
CA ALA A 120 6.20 26.63 15.19
C ALA A 120 5.18 25.53 15.56
N VAL A 121 3.91 25.84 15.33
CA VAL A 121 2.84 24.83 15.35
C VAL A 121 3.08 23.87 14.19
N GLU A 122 3.53 22.65 14.49
CA GLU A 122 3.51 21.55 13.54
C GLU A 122 2.04 21.28 13.15
N ASP A 123 1.74 21.20 11.86
CA ASP A 123 0.39 20.93 11.34
C ASP A 123 -0.07 19.48 11.61
N VAL A 124 0.73 18.73 12.37
CA VAL A 124 0.36 17.43 12.90
C VAL A 124 -0.49 17.68 14.15
N GLN A 125 -1.80 17.46 14.02
CA GLN A 125 -2.78 17.49 15.10
C GLN A 125 -2.48 16.38 16.14
N THR A 126 -1.40 16.50 16.90
CA THR A 126 -1.12 15.65 18.05
C THR A 126 -1.66 16.32 19.30
N ASP A 127 -2.73 15.76 19.87
CA ASP A 127 -3.14 16.14 21.22
C ASP A 127 -1.98 15.84 22.18
N PRO A 128 -1.36 16.85 22.83
CA PRO A 128 -0.20 16.65 23.68
C PRO A 128 -0.51 15.74 24.87
N VAL A 129 -1.77 15.67 25.31
CA VAL A 129 -2.21 14.75 26.38
C VAL A 129 -2.24 13.32 25.87
N ALA A 130 -2.72 13.10 24.65
CA ALA A 130 -2.74 11.79 24.02
C ALA A 130 -1.31 11.28 23.76
N VAL A 131 -0.39 12.14 23.34
CA VAL A 131 1.03 11.77 23.14
C VAL A 131 1.71 11.46 24.46
N LYS A 132 1.53 12.28 25.51
CA LYS A 132 2.10 11.98 26.84
C LYS A 132 1.57 10.68 27.42
N LYS A 133 0.27 10.43 27.29
CA LYS A 133 -0.35 9.16 27.70
C LYS A 133 0.22 7.99 26.89
N ALA A 134 0.26 8.11 25.56
CA ALA A 134 0.83 7.09 24.69
C ALA A 134 2.31 6.84 25.00
N MET A 135 3.11 7.85 25.32
CA MET A 135 4.53 7.70 25.67
C MET A 135 4.73 7.03 27.03
N ALA A 136 3.87 7.34 28.02
CA ALA A 136 3.83 6.63 29.30
C ALA A 136 3.41 5.16 29.12
N ASP A 137 2.46 4.89 28.22
CA ASP A 137 1.97 3.55 27.90
C ASP A 137 2.95 2.76 27.00
N SER A 138 3.75 3.45 26.18
CA SER A 138 4.68 2.89 25.16
C SER A 138 6.12 2.80 25.63
N ALA A 139 6.42 3.07 26.91
CA ALA A 139 7.76 2.90 27.48
C ALA A 139 8.25 1.42 27.51
N SER A 140 7.57 0.52 26.80
CA SER A 140 7.96 -0.88 26.63
C SER A 140 7.85 -1.27 25.15
N SER A 141 8.74 -2.15 24.70
CA SER A 141 8.72 -2.82 23.38
C SER A 141 7.53 -3.78 23.19
N HIS A 142 6.48 -3.62 23.99
CA HIS A 142 5.32 -4.48 24.09
C HIS A 142 4.05 -3.65 23.87
N PRO A 143 2.94 -4.25 23.41
CA PRO A 143 1.66 -3.55 23.35
C PRO A 143 1.33 -2.91 24.71
N PRO A 144 0.54 -1.82 24.73
CA PRO A 144 0.15 -1.15 25.96
C PRO A 144 -0.36 -2.16 26.98
N ARG A 145 -0.01 -1.96 28.25
CA ARG A 145 -0.39 -2.87 29.35
C ARG A 145 -1.90 -3.08 29.32
N TRP A 146 -2.33 -4.35 29.23
CA TRP A 146 -3.75 -4.71 29.25
C TRP A 146 -4.43 -4.15 30.50
N SER A 147 -5.51 -3.39 30.28
CA SER A 147 -6.36 -2.84 31.33
C SER A 147 -7.69 -3.62 31.39
N PRO A 148 -8.32 -3.76 32.57
CA PRO A 148 -9.62 -4.41 32.67
C PRO A 148 -10.70 -3.79 31.76
N ASP A 149 -10.62 -2.48 31.51
CA ASP A 149 -11.52 -1.75 30.61
C ASP A 149 -11.39 -2.19 29.14
N ASP A 150 -10.25 -2.74 28.72
CA ASP A 150 -10.05 -3.29 27.37
C ASP A 150 -10.94 -4.51 27.11
N SER A 151 -11.34 -5.23 28.18
CA SER A 151 -12.26 -6.36 28.13
C SER A 151 -13.73 -5.99 28.42
N SER A 152 -14.04 -4.71 28.59
CA SER A 152 -15.40 -4.27 28.89
C SER A 152 -16.36 -4.62 27.75
N ALA A 153 -17.56 -5.09 28.11
CA ALA A 153 -18.62 -5.42 27.15
C ALA A 153 -19.02 -4.21 26.27
N THR A 154 -18.90 -3.00 26.81
CA THR A 154 -19.15 -1.75 26.10
C THR A 154 -18.09 -1.49 25.03
N ARG A 155 -16.80 -1.73 25.34
CA ARG A 155 -15.70 -1.56 24.39
C ARG A 155 -15.76 -2.59 23.27
N THR A 156 -16.03 -3.85 23.60
CA THR A 156 -16.17 -4.91 22.60
C THR A 156 -17.37 -4.66 21.68
N ALA A 157 -18.51 -4.22 22.23
CA ALA A 157 -19.68 -3.82 21.43
C ALA A 157 -19.38 -2.63 20.49
N GLU A 158 -18.65 -1.62 20.96
CA GLU A 158 -18.26 -0.47 20.12
C GLU A 158 -17.29 -0.89 19.01
N ILE A 159 -16.32 -1.75 19.30
CA ILE A 159 -15.39 -2.29 18.28
C ILE A 159 -16.16 -3.10 17.24
N GLN A 160 -17.08 -3.97 17.67
CA GLN A 160 -17.94 -4.73 16.76
C GLN A 160 -18.81 -3.82 15.90
N ARG A 161 -19.39 -2.76 16.48
CA ARG A 161 -20.14 -1.74 15.75
C ARG A 161 -19.28 -1.07 14.67
N ARG A 162 -18.06 -0.65 15.01
CA ARG A 162 -17.12 -0.02 14.05
C ARG A 162 -16.68 -0.99 12.95
N LEU A 163 -16.41 -2.25 13.28
CA LEU A 163 -16.05 -3.27 12.29
C LEU A 163 -17.22 -3.57 11.35
N ALA A 164 -18.46 -3.62 11.85
CA ALA A 164 -19.66 -3.77 11.03
C ALA A 164 -19.85 -2.57 10.09
N GLU A 165 -19.68 -1.35 10.60
CA GLU A 165 -19.70 -0.12 9.80
C GLU A 165 -18.64 -0.13 8.69
N GLN A 166 -17.42 -0.59 8.96
CA GLN A 166 -16.33 -0.64 7.97
C GLN A 166 -16.53 -1.72 6.91
N LYS A 167 -16.98 -2.91 7.30
CA LYS A 167 -17.11 -4.05 6.37
C LYS A 167 -18.30 -3.91 5.43
N GLN A 168 -19.43 -3.37 5.92
CA GLN A 168 -20.68 -3.42 5.15
C GLN A 168 -21.52 -2.13 5.23
N GLY A 169 -21.13 -1.16 6.07
CA GLY A 169 -21.92 0.04 6.32
C GLY A 169 -23.28 -0.27 6.96
N ASN A 170 -24.11 0.74 7.14
CA ASN A 170 -25.48 0.52 7.59
C ASN A 170 -26.35 0.03 6.40
N PRO A 171 -27.07 -1.10 6.51
CA PRO A 171 -27.91 -1.63 5.43
C PRO A 171 -29.11 -0.73 5.11
N ASN A 172 -29.50 0.16 6.04
CA ASN A 172 -30.68 1.01 5.93
C ASN A 172 -30.34 2.48 5.60
N VAL A 173 -29.09 2.91 5.78
CA VAL A 173 -28.68 4.31 5.68
C VAL A 173 -27.33 4.44 4.99
N ARG A 174 -27.20 5.35 4.02
CA ARG A 174 -25.91 5.75 3.43
C ARG A 174 -25.28 6.83 4.29
N LYS A 175 -24.07 6.59 4.81
CA LYS A 175 -23.33 7.57 5.63
C LYS A 175 -22.46 8.49 4.78
N TYR A 176 -21.86 7.96 3.71
CA TYR A 176 -21.06 8.70 2.74
C TYR A 176 -21.58 8.57 1.30
N LEU A 177 -21.21 9.52 0.44
CA LEU A 177 -21.58 9.53 -0.98
C LEU A 177 -20.82 8.46 -1.81
N SER A 178 -19.67 8.01 -1.34
CA SER A 178 -18.86 6.92 -1.92
C SER A 178 -19.45 5.53 -1.69
N GLU A 179 -20.50 5.43 -0.87
CA GLU A 179 -21.16 4.18 -0.56
C GLU A 179 -22.12 3.74 -1.68
N PRO A 180 -22.15 2.44 -2.05
CA PRO A 180 -23.05 1.94 -3.06
C PRO A 180 -24.52 2.16 -2.66
N PRO A 181 -25.44 2.31 -3.63
CA PRO A 181 -26.88 2.43 -3.36
C PRO A 181 -27.42 1.27 -2.50
N LEU A 182 -28.43 1.55 -1.68
CA LEU A 182 -29.02 0.58 -0.73
C LEU A 182 -29.51 -0.71 -1.41
N ALA A 183 -30.02 -0.60 -2.65
CA ALA A 183 -30.48 -1.75 -3.45
C ALA A 183 -29.38 -2.80 -3.68
N TYR A 184 -28.11 -2.38 -3.74
CA TYR A 184 -26.97 -3.29 -3.95
C TYR A 184 -26.38 -3.82 -2.63
N ARG A 185 -26.85 -3.33 -1.47
CA ARG A 185 -26.44 -3.81 -0.15
C ARG A 185 -27.37 -4.87 0.42
N GLN A 186 -28.57 -5.04 -0.15
CA GLN A 186 -29.49 -6.05 0.28
C GLN A 186 -28.87 -7.43 -0.04
N ALA A 187 -28.54 -8.20 0.99
CA ALA A 187 -28.14 -9.58 0.76
C ALA A 187 -29.33 -10.34 0.16
N ALA A 188 -29.02 -11.36 -0.62
CA ALA A 188 -30.04 -12.27 -1.13
C ALA A 188 -30.86 -12.82 0.05
N GLY A 189 -32.19 -12.94 -0.10
CA GLY A 189 -33.08 -13.37 0.99
C GLY A 189 -32.79 -14.79 1.52
N THR A 190 -31.93 -15.54 0.84
CA THR A 190 -31.46 -16.88 1.23
C THR A 190 -30.06 -16.88 1.84
N ALA A 191 -29.40 -15.72 1.97
CA ALA A 191 -28.06 -15.63 2.54
C ALA A 191 -28.16 -15.66 4.09
N PRO A 192 -27.41 -16.54 4.77
CA PRO A 192 -27.34 -16.52 6.23
C PRO A 192 -26.69 -15.20 6.66
N GLN A 193 -27.49 -14.32 7.24
CA GLN A 193 -27.02 -13.04 7.80
C GLN A 193 -26.81 -13.20 9.29
N ASN A 194 -25.67 -12.72 9.79
CA ASN A 194 -25.29 -12.72 11.21
C ASN A 194 -24.96 -14.09 11.83
N GLU A 195 -24.98 -15.18 11.05
CA GLU A 195 -24.48 -16.49 11.49
C GLU A 195 -22.96 -16.58 11.31
N LEU A 196 -22.22 -15.86 12.14
CA LEU A 196 -20.81 -16.16 12.31
C LEU A 196 -20.76 -17.52 13.04
N GLY A 197 -20.31 -18.56 12.36
CA GLY A 197 -20.16 -19.89 12.98
C GLY A 197 -19.32 -19.83 14.26
N GLU A 198 -19.42 -20.87 15.10
CA GLU A 198 -18.60 -20.94 16.32
C GLU A 198 -17.11 -20.78 15.98
N ASP A 199 -16.40 -19.92 16.71
CA ASP A 199 -14.95 -19.76 16.56
C ASP A 199 -14.26 -21.13 16.61
N GLU A 200 -13.33 -21.37 15.68
CA GLU A 200 -12.61 -22.64 15.58
C GLU A 200 -11.96 -23.05 16.90
N TYR A 201 -11.47 -22.07 17.68
CA TYR A 201 -10.92 -22.30 19.02
C TYR A 201 -11.95 -22.88 20.01
N LYS A 202 -13.22 -22.42 19.96
CA LYS A 202 -14.29 -22.95 20.82
C LYS A 202 -14.70 -24.35 20.37
N LYS A 203 -14.74 -24.60 19.06
CA LYS A 203 -14.96 -25.94 18.49
C LYS A 203 -13.86 -26.91 18.94
N GLU A 204 -12.59 -26.53 18.81
CA GLU A 204 -11.45 -27.33 19.22
C GLU A 204 -11.48 -27.65 20.72
N ARG A 205 -11.75 -26.66 21.59
CA ARG A 205 -11.89 -26.92 23.03
C ARG A 205 -13.02 -27.89 23.33
N ARG A 206 -14.17 -27.74 22.67
CA ARG A 206 -15.31 -28.64 22.83
C ARG A 206 -14.98 -30.06 22.36
N LEU A 207 -14.30 -30.19 21.22
CA LEU A 207 -13.86 -31.48 20.66
C LEU A 207 -12.84 -32.17 21.58
N LYS A 208 -11.90 -31.41 22.13
CA LYS A 208 -10.92 -31.90 23.12
C LYS A 208 -11.59 -32.34 24.42
N ALA A 209 -12.53 -31.57 24.95
CA ALA A 209 -13.30 -31.95 26.14
C ALA A 209 -14.16 -33.22 25.90
N GLN A 210 -14.77 -33.34 24.72
CA GLN A 210 -15.52 -34.54 24.33
C GLN A 210 -14.61 -35.76 24.12
N ALA A 211 -13.40 -35.57 23.61
CA ALA A 211 -12.41 -36.64 23.48
C ALA A 211 -11.86 -37.09 24.84
N GLU A 212 -11.67 -36.18 25.79
CA GLU A 212 -11.26 -36.49 27.16
C GLU A 212 -12.38 -37.20 27.94
N GLY A 213 -13.65 -36.81 27.75
CA GLY A 213 -14.81 -37.48 28.35
C GLY A 213 -15.12 -38.87 27.76
N LYS A 214 -14.59 -39.20 26.58
CA LYS A 214 -14.74 -40.52 25.91
C LYS A 214 -13.55 -41.46 26.14
N LYS A 215 -12.62 -41.13 27.04
CA LYS A 215 -11.49 -42.01 27.42
C LYS A 215 -11.89 -43.29 28.20
N SER A 216 -13.14 -43.75 28.10
CA SER A 216 -13.60 -45.02 28.69
C SER A 216 -13.89 -46.13 27.66
N GLY A 217 -13.53 -45.95 26.39
CA GLY A 217 -13.70 -46.97 25.34
C GLY A 217 -12.47 -47.04 24.44
N GLY A 218 -11.34 -47.45 25.01
CA GLY A 218 -10.10 -47.62 24.27
C GLY A 218 -10.17 -48.81 23.31
N TRP A 219 -9.58 -48.63 22.11
CA TRP A 219 -9.10 -49.57 21.08
C TRP A 219 -9.39 -51.09 21.22
N PHE A 220 -9.32 -51.67 22.42
CA PHE A 220 -9.46 -53.10 22.68
C PHE A 220 -10.91 -53.63 22.69
N ASP A 221 -11.93 -52.77 22.67
CA ASP A 221 -13.34 -53.21 22.71
C ASP A 221 -13.83 -53.85 21.39
N TRP A 222 -13.05 -53.74 20.30
CA TRP A 222 -13.31 -54.43 19.03
C TRP A 222 -12.65 -55.83 18.95
N LEU A 223 -11.99 -56.31 20.00
CA LEU A 223 -11.31 -57.61 20.01
C LEU A 223 -11.96 -58.70 20.85
N GLY A 224 -13.14 -58.45 21.46
CA GLY A 224 -14.00 -59.49 22.02
C GLY A 224 -13.28 -60.54 22.87
N LEU A 225 -12.43 -60.09 23.80
CA LEU A 225 -11.66 -60.91 24.74
C LEU A 225 -11.95 -60.46 26.17
#